data_AF-A0A955B9C0-F1
#
_entry.id   AF-A0A955B9C0-F1
#
_cell.length_a   1.000
_cell.length_b   1.000
_cell.length_c   1.000
_cell.angle_alpha   90.00
_cell.angle_beta   90.00
_cell.angle_gamma   90.00
#
_symmetry.space_group_name_H-M   'P 1'
#
loop_
_entity.id
_entity.type
_entity.pdbx_description
1 polymer ?
#
loop_
_entity_poly.entity_id
_entity_poly.type
_entity_poly.pdbx_seq_one_letter_code
_entity_poly.pdbx_strand_id
1 'polypeptide(L)'
;RSDSAVQLNELLAAMATGNPRTNAVILDGLQAGWPRDGEVKLSAESEDRLVALLESLPGPAQSQLVSLANRWGSKKLEEYGAKLAETLVETIQDEEAAEKARIEAARQLISFLPRNEDAVADILESISPRTSPSLAQGLIEAVGRSEAAEAGNLIVESLGSMTPSVRPIALQVLLGRADGTAALLDGVEDGLIRFTELSLDQKQRLASHPDAKIAARAKEMLASGGGLPNADRQKVLDELMPLVERQGDVAAGKVVFTKQCAKCHTYKGEGAKVGPDLTGMAIHPKKELLTHIIDPSRSVEGNFRVYTVVTDDVRVTSGLLASETRTTVEMFDAEGKRHVLQRDEIEELIASPKSLMPEGFEKQATPDDLVNLLEFLTQRGRFVPIPLDKVATIVSTKGMFHSRESTVERMVFADWSPKSVGEVPFMLVDPDGDRRPNVVLLHGPQGSLPPQMPRAVTLPCNTAAKAIHLLSGVSGWGHPLGSEGSVSLIVRLHYADGETEDHALKNGVHFADYIRRVDVPESKFAFDLGGRQIRYLSVQPERDAVIERIELVKGPDQTAPIVMAVTIETAGENQHP
;
A
#
# COMPACT_ATOMS: atom_id res chain seq x y z
N ARG A 1 10.54 -10.50 -53.42
CA ARG A 1 11.62 -9.96 -52.55
C ARG A 1 12.33 -8.76 -53.19
N SER A 2 12.62 -8.73 -54.50
CA SER A 2 13.19 -7.54 -55.17
C SER A 2 12.24 -6.33 -55.22
N ASP A 3 10.95 -6.54 -55.50
CA ASP A 3 9.96 -5.44 -55.56
C ASP A 3 9.74 -4.76 -54.20
N SER A 4 9.83 -5.52 -53.11
CA SER A 4 9.63 -5.02 -51.75
C SER A 4 10.71 -4.00 -51.34
N ALA A 5 11.96 -4.19 -51.80
CA ALA A 5 13.06 -3.27 -51.52
C ALA A 5 12.95 -1.97 -52.31
N VAL A 6 12.50 -2.05 -53.56
CA VAL A 6 12.29 -0.88 -54.43
C VAL A 6 11.13 -0.03 -53.89
N GLN A 7 10.00 -0.67 -53.57
CA GLN A 7 8.83 -0.01 -52.99
C GLN A 7 9.13 0.63 -51.62
N LEU A 8 9.90 -0.06 -50.76
CA LEU A 8 10.33 0.52 -49.48
C LEU A 8 11.22 1.75 -49.69
N ASN A 9 12.15 1.71 -50.65
CA ASN A 9 13.01 2.85 -50.93
C ASN A 9 12.25 4.06 -51.46
N GLU A 10 11.25 3.85 -52.33
CA GLU A 10 10.35 4.91 -52.80
C GLU A 10 9.50 5.49 -51.66
N LEU A 11 9.00 4.62 -50.78
CA LEU A 11 8.24 5.04 -49.61
C LEU A 11 9.09 5.89 -48.65
N LEU A 12 10.32 5.44 -48.35
CA LEU A 12 11.26 6.21 -47.52
C LEU A 12 11.62 7.56 -48.17
N ALA A 13 11.71 7.62 -49.50
CA ALA A 13 11.89 8.89 -50.23
C ALA A 13 10.74 9.86 -49.97
N ALA A 14 9.50 9.37 -50.09
CA ALA A 14 8.30 10.17 -49.90
C ALA A 14 8.15 10.63 -48.45
N MET A 15 8.44 9.73 -47.49
CA MET A 15 8.39 10.03 -46.06
C MET A 15 9.43 11.07 -45.63
N ALA A 16 10.64 11.06 -46.21
CA ALA A 16 11.69 12.02 -45.87
C ALA A 16 11.29 13.49 -46.14
N THR A 17 10.39 13.73 -47.10
CA THR A 17 9.84 15.07 -47.40
C THR A 17 8.43 15.28 -46.85
N GLY A 18 7.88 14.29 -46.15
CA GLY A 18 6.49 14.24 -45.70
C GLY A 18 6.23 14.92 -44.35
N ASN A 19 4.95 14.99 -43.95
CA ASN A 19 4.57 15.49 -42.64
C ASN A 19 4.87 14.44 -41.55
N PRO A 20 5.56 14.80 -40.43
CA PRO A 20 5.92 13.85 -39.37
C PRO A 20 4.73 13.08 -38.75
N ARG A 21 3.55 13.70 -38.64
CA ARG A 21 2.35 13.01 -38.12
C ARG A 21 1.82 11.97 -39.10
N THR A 22 1.88 12.25 -40.40
CA THR A 22 1.50 11.29 -41.44
C THR A 22 2.49 10.13 -41.47
N ASN A 23 3.79 10.42 -41.33
CA ASN A 23 4.82 9.39 -41.28
C ASN A 23 4.63 8.43 -40.10
N ALA A 24 4.23 8.93 -38.92
CA ALA A 24 3.91 8.09 -37.77
C ALA A 24 2.79 7.06 -38.09
N VAL A 25 1.70 7.49 -38.74
CA VAL A 25 0.60 6.59 -39.13
C VAL A 25 1.04 5.55 -40.17
N ILE A 26 1.95 5.93 -41.08
CA ILE A 26 2.53 5.00 -42.06
C ILE A 26 3.36 3.93 -41.34
N LEU A 27 4.17 4.33 -40.36
CA LEU A 27 5.00 3.41 -39.56
C LEU A 27 4.15 2.43 -38.75
N ASP A 28 3.04 2.89 -38.14
CA ASP A 28 2.05 2.01 -37.49
C ASP A 28 1.55 0.91 -38.44
N GLY A 29 1.13 1.31 -39.64
CA GLY A 29 0.63 0.38 -40.65
C GLY A 29 1.69 -0.62 -41.10
N LEU A 30 2.93 -0.16 -41.31
CA LEU A 30 4.06 -1.02 -41.64
C LEU A 30 4.37 -1.99 -40.51
N GLN A 31 4.45 -1.54 -39.26
CA GLN A 31 4.78 -2.38 -38.13
C GLN A 31 3.76 -3.50 -37.94
N ALA A 32 2.47 -3.20 -38.07
CA ALA A 32 1.38 -4.16 -37.96
C ALA A 32 1.37 -5.18 -39.13
N GLY A 33 1.70 -4.74 -40.35
CA GLY A 33 1.61 -5.57 -41.55
C GLY A 33 2.91 -6.30 -41.95
N TRP A 34 4.07 -5.87 -41.45
CA TRP A 34 5.35 -6.42 -41.92
C TRP A 34 5.59 -7.85 -41.38
N PRO A 35 6.22 -8.76 -42.15
CA PRO A 35 6.58 -10.11 -41.67
C PRO A 35 7.70 -10.09 -40.62
N ARG A 36 7.62 -10.90 -39.55
CA ARG A 36 8.58 -10.87 -38.43
C ARG A 36 10.04 -11.00 -38.89
N ASP A 37 10.30 -11.91 -39.82
CA ASP A 37 11.65 -12.20 -40.37
C ASP A 37 11.86 -11.58 -41.76
N GLY A 38 11.16 -10.46 -42.03
CA GLY A 38 11.11 -9.80 -43.32
C GLY A 38 12.32 -8.89 -43.59
N GLU A 39 13.52 -9.47 -43.71
CA GLU A 39 14.73 -8.73 -44.08
C GLU A 39 14.61 -8.10 -45.48
N VAL A 40 15.19 -6.91 -45.62
CA VAL A 40 15.25 -6.17 -46.89
C VAL A 40 16.68 -5.75 -47.15
N LYS A 41 17.14 -5.89 -48.40
CA LYS A 41 18.47 -5.36 -48.77
C LYS A 41 18.39 -3.84 -48.91
N LEU A 42 18.76 -3.12 -47.87
CA LEU A 42 18.79 -1.65 -47.86
C LEU A 42 19.97 -1.12 -48.68
N SER A 43 19.73 -0.04 -49.42
CA SER A 43 20.81 0.72 -50.08
C SER A 43 21.41 1.72 -49.10
N ALA A 44 22.63 2.20 -49.37
CA ALA A 44 23.26 3.25 -48.56
C ALA A 44 22.39 4.51 -48.45
N GLU A 45 21.68 4.87 -49.54
CA GLU A 45 20.77 6.01 -49.57
C GLU A 45 19.50 5.77 -48.74
N SER A 46 18.99 4.53 -48.73
CA SER A 46 17.85 4.16 -47.86
C SER A 46 18.24 4.23 -46.38
N GLU A 47 19.46 3.79 -46.04
CA GLU A 47 20.01 3.89 -44.68
C GLU A 47 20.15 5.35 -44.23
N ASP A 48 20.63 6.25 -45.10
CA ASP A 48 20.73 7.69 -44.77
C ASP A 48 19.34 8.33 -44.55
N ARG A 49 18.35 7.95 -45.37
CA ARG A 49 16.97 8.43 -45.20
C ARG A 49 16.34 7.95 -43.91
N LEU A 50 16.63 6.73 -43.49
CA LEU A 50 16.14 6.16 -42.24
C LEU A 50 16.63 6.95 -41.03
N VAL A 51 17.92 7.31 -40.99
CA VAL A 51 18.49 8.16 -39.93
C VAL A 51 17.84 9.55 -39.93
N ALA A 52 17.73 10.20 -41.10
CA ALA A 52 17.08 11.51 -41.20
C ALA A 52 15.60 11.49 -40.79
N LEU A 53 14.89 10.40 -41.11
CA LEU A 53 13.51 10.23 -40.73
C LEU A 53 13.36 10.14 -39.21
N LEU A 54 14.25 9.39 -38.54
CA LEU A 54 14.25 9.22 -37.09
C LEU A 54 14.35 10.57 -36.36
N GLU A 55 15.23 11.47 -36.81
CA GLU A 55 15.41 12.81 -36.23
C GLU A 55 14.17 13.71 -36.38
N SER A 56 13.35 13.46 -37.41
CA SER A 56 12.14 14.24 -37.70
C SER A 56 10.88 13.75 -36.98
N LEU A 57 10.90 12.54 -36.41
CA LEU A 57 9.73 11.87 -35.86
C LEU A 57 9.49 12.18 -34.38
N PRO A 58 8.23 12.20 -33.93
CA PRO A 58 7.90 12.25 -32.50
C PRO A 58 8.27 10.92 -31.79
N GLY A 59 8.61 10.99 -30.50
CA GLY A 59 9.16 9.87 -29.71
C GLY A 59 8.54 8.48 -29.94
N PRO A 60 7.21 8.29 -29.86
CA PRO A 60 6.60 6.99 -30.11
C PRO A 60 6.90 6.44 -31.52
N ALA A 61 6.93 7.30 -32.54
CA ALA A 61 7.22 6.90 -33.91
C ALA A 61 8.72 6.61 -34.14
N GLN A 62 9.61 7.18 -33.32
CA GLN A 62 11.03 6.85 -33.35
C GLN A 62 11.26 5.39 -32.96
N SER A 63 10.64 4.93 -31.87
CA SER A 63 10.67 3.53 -31.43
C SER A 63 10.16 2.55 -32.50
N GLN A 64 9.09 2.92 -33.20
CA GLN A 64 8.52 2.10 -34.27
C GLN A 64 9.44 1.99 -35.47
N LEU A 65 10.06 3.10 -35.88
CA LEU A 65 11.02 3.12 -36.97
C LEU A 65 12.23 2.24 -36.66
N VAL A 66 12.75 2.29 -35.43
CA VAL A 66 13.89 1.45 -35.02
C VAL A 66 13.53 -0.03 -34.99
N SER A 67 12.36 -0.38 -34.46
CA SER A 67 11.85 -1.76 -34.48
C SER A 67 11.73 -2.31 -35.90
N LEU A 68 11.24 -1.50 -36.85
CA LEU A 68 11.16 -1.86 -38.26
C LEU A 68 12.55 -1.94 -38.92
N ALA A 69 13.44 -1.00 -38.62
CA ALA A 69 14.77 -0.93 -39.19
C ALA A 69 15.65 -2.12 -38.77
N ASN A 70 15.55 -2.58 -37.52
CA ASN A 70 16.20 -3.80 -37.07
C ASN A 70 15.69 -5.03 -37.84
N ARG A 71 14.38 -5.10 -38.10
CA ARG A 71 13.79 -6.18 -38.92
C ARG A 71 14.19 -6.09 -40.39
N TRP A 72 14.51 -4.89 -40.88
CA TRP A 72 15.06 -4.67 -42.21
C TRP A 72 16.58 -4.89 -42.28
N GLY A 73 17.27 -5.06 -41.15
CA GLY A 73 18.72 -5.25 -41.07
C GLY A 73 19.53 -3.96 -41.35
N SER A 74 19.02 -2.80 -40.92
CA SER A 74 19.69 -1.50 -41.09
C SER A 74 20.88 -1.34 -40.14
N LYS A 75 22.09 -1.31 -40.69
CA LYS A 75 23.31 -1.17 -39.88
C LYS A 75 23.50 0.23 -39.32
N LYS A 76 23.16 1.28 -40.09
CA LYS A 76 23.33 2.67 -39.62
C LYS A 76 22.37 3.00 -38.48
N LEU A 77 21.14 2.50 -38.53
CA LEU A 77 20.19 2.69 -37.44
C LEU A 77 20.51 1.84 -36.21
N GLU A 78 21.06 0.64 -36.39
CA GLU A 78 21.62 -0.13 -35.27
C GLU A 78 22.74 0.65 -34.56
N GLU A 79 23.70 1.20 -35.31
CA GLU A 79 24.80 2.03 -34.76
C GLU A 79 24.27 3.31 -34.11
N TYR A 80 23.33 4.01 -34.75
CA TYR A 80 22.70 5.21 -34.19
C TYR A 80 21.94 4.88 -32.91
N GLY A 81 21.18 3.78 -32.92
CA GLY A 81 20.39 3.35 -31.78
C GLY A 81 21.24 2.95 -30.58
N ALA A 82 22.35 2.24 -30.83
CA ALA A 82 23.33 1.93 -29.79
C ALA A 82 23.89 3.21 -29.16
N LYS A 83 24.27 4.20 -29.99
CA LYS A 83 24.78 5.49 -29.50
C LYS A 83 23.73 6.29 -28.73
N LEU A 84 22.48 6.29 -29.19
CA LEU A 84 21.39 6.96 -28.48
C LEU A 84 21.12 6.29 -27.13
N ALA A 85 21.09 4.96 -27.09
CA ALA A 85 20.93 4.19 -25.85
C ALA A 85 22.06 4.52 -24.87
N GLU A 86 23.31 4.55 -25.33
CA GLU A 86 24.47 4.95 -24.53
C GLU A 86 24.29 6.36 -23.93
N THR A 87 23.91 7.35 -24.74
CA THR A 87 23.64 8.73 -24.24
C THR A 87 22.47 8.78 -23.23
N LEU A 88 21.43 7.96 -23.42
CA LEU A 88 20.31 7.87 -22.48
C LEU A 88 20.77 7.26 -21.15
N VAL A 89 21.57 6.18 -21.19
CA VAL A 89 22.16 5.56 -19.99
C VAL A 89 23.09 6.55 -19.27
N GLU A 90 23.96 7.26 -19.99
CA GLU A 90 24.80 8.33 -19.43
C GLU A 90 23.94 9.39 -18.71
N THR A 91 22.82 9.80 -19.31
CA THR A 91 21.89 10.76 -18.68
C THR A 91 21.23 10.17 -17.43
N ILE A 92 20.87 8.89 -17.44
CA ILE A 92 20.25 8.21 -16.29
C ILE A 92 21.24 8.10 -15.13
N GLN A 93 22.52 7.86 -15.41
CA GLN A 93 23.59 7.69 -14.42
C GLN A 93 24.20 9.01 -13.94
N ASP A 94 24.02 10.12 -14.66
CA ASP A 94 24.49 11.45 -14.27
C ASP A 94 23.79 11.95 -12.98
N GLU A 95 24.53 12.00 -11.88
CA GLU A 95 24.05 12.49 -10.59
C GLU A 95 23.79 14.01 -10.57
N GLU A 96 24.43 14.77 -11.46
CA GLU A 96 24.22 16.21 -11.59
C GLU A 96 22.99 16.55 -12.45
N ALA A 97 22.52 15.60 -13.26
CA ALA A 97 21.33 15.78 -14.08
C ALA A 97 20.06 15.90 -13.23
N ALA A 98 19.12 16.74 -13.69
CA ALA A 98 17.84 16.91 -13.01
C ALA A 98 17.05 15.59 -12.99
N GLU A 99 16.45 15.23 -11.84
CA GLU A 99 15.67 13.98 -11.68
C GLU A 99 14.65 13.76 -12.81
N LYS A 100 13.97 14.85 -13.24
CA LYS A 100 13.00 14.79 -14.34
C LYS A 100 13.64 14.36 -15.66
N ALA A 101 14.85 14.83 -15.97
CA ALA A 101 15.57 14.45 -17.18
C ALA A 101 15.99 12.97 -17.13
N ARG A 102 16.48 12.51 -15.97
CA ARG A 102 16.85 11.10 -15.74
C ARG A 102 15.66 10.15 -15.90
N ILE A 103 14.50 10.49 -15.32
CA ILE A 103 13.26 9.71 -15.46
C ILE A 103 12.80 9.68 -16.92
N GLU A 104 12.88 10.81 -17.63
CA GLU A 104 12.49 10.89 -19.03
C GLU A 104 13.44 10.09 -19.92
N ALA A 105 14.74 10.12 -19.65
CA ALA A 105 15.73 9.29 -20.33
C ALA A 105 15.46 7.80 -20.12
N ALA A 106 15.14 7.35 -18.91
CA ALA A 106 14.77 5.96 -18.63
C ALA A 106 13.50 5.53 -19.38
N ARG A 107 12.48 6.40 -19.45
CA ARG A 107 11.26 6.14 -20.25
C ARG A 107 11.56 6.04 -21.74
N GLN A 108 12.43 6.91 -22.25
CA GLN A 108 12.84 6.89 -23.65
C GLN A 108 13.66 5.65 -23.95
N LEU A 109 14.57 5.24 -23.06
CA LEU A 109 15.38 4.03 -23.22
C LEU A 109 14.51 2.78 -23.31
N ILE A 110 13.54 2.61 -22.38
CA ILE A 110 12.60 1.49 -22.43
C ILE A 110 11.67 1.57 -23.64
N SER A 111 11.23 2.76 -24.04
CA SER A 111 10.44 2.91 -25.28
C SER A 111 11.25 2.52 -26.51
N PHE A 112 12.54 2.86 -26.53
CA PHE A 112 13.45 2.62 -27.65
C PHE A 112 13.85 1.14 -27.74
N LEU A 113 14.11 0.50 -26.59
CA LEU A 113 14.54 -0.89 -26.46
C LEU A 113 13.58 -1.68 -25.55
N PRO A 114 12.31 -1.89 -25.96
CA PRO A 114 11.30 -2.46 -25.08
C PRO A 114 11.57 -3.89 -24.65
N ARG A 115 12.46 -4.64 -25.32
CA ARG A 115 12.76 -6.05 -25.00
C ARG A 115 14.22 -6.28 -24.62
N ASN A 116 14.98 -5.22 -24.42
CA ASN A 116 16.39 -5.33 -24.10
C ASN A 116 16.55 -5.45 -22.57
N GLU A 117 17.25 -6.48 -22.13
CA GLU A 117 17.47 -6.80 -20.72
C GLU A 117 18.55 -5.90 -20.10
N ASP A 118 19.60 -5.58 -20.86
CA ASP A 118 20.68 -4.68 -20.42
C ASP A 118 20.12 -3.28 -20.09
N ALA A 119 19.21 -2.76 -20.91
CA ALA A 119 18.54 -1.49 -20.67
C ALA A 119 17.70 -1.49 -19.38
N VAL A 120 17.12 -2.64 -19.02
CA VAL A 120 16.42 -2.80 -17.73
C VAL A 120 17.42 -2.84 -16.59
N ALA A 121 18.51 -3.61 -16.73
CA ALA A 121 19.58 -3.70 -15.75
C ALA A 121 20.21 -2.34 -15.46
N ASP A 122 20.60 -1.58 -16.49
CA ASP A 122 21.21 -0.24 -16.35
C ASP A 122 20.33 0.74 -15.55
N ILE A 123 19.01 0.68 -15.76
CA ILE A 123 18.06 1.53 -15.01
C ILE A 123 17.96 1.07 -13.56
N LEU A 124 17.91 -0.24 -13.31
CA LEU A 124 17.81 -0.80 -11.95
C LEU A 124 19.09 -0.58 -11.15
N GLU A 125 20.27 -0.66 -11.78
CA GLU A 125 21.57 -0.33 -11.17
C GLU A 125 21.64 1.14 -10.74
N SER A 126 20.92 2.02 -11.41
CA SER A 126 20.81 3.44 -11.06
C SER A 126 19.90 3.69 -9.83
N ILE A 127 19.24 2.65 -9.30
CA ILE A 127 18.46 2.71 -8.06
C ILE A 127 19.36 2.26 -6.91
N SER A 128 20.03 3.24 -6.31
CA SER A 128 20.90 3.05 -5.17
C SER A 128 20.30 3.70 -3.91
N PRO A 129 20.92 3.51 -2.73
CA PRO A 129 20.49 4.18 -1.51
C PRO A 129 20.58 5.71 -1.60
N ARG A 130 21.46 6.21 -2.49
CA ARG A 130 21.67 7.64 -2.76
C ARG A 130 20.55 8.23 -3.61
N THR A 131 19.86 7.38 -4.38
CA THR A 131 18.75 7.78 -5.24
C THR A 131 17.58 8.29 -4.38
N SER A 132 17.04 9.45 -4.75
CA SER A 132 15.90 10.03 -4.08
C SER A 132 14.64 9.18 -4.32
N PRO A 133 13.64 9.19 -3.40
CA PRO A 133 12.43 8.41 -3.58
C PRO A 133 11.66 8.74 -4.88
N SER A 134 11.63 10.02 -5.27
CA SER A 134 10.96 10.48 -6.50
C SER A 134 11.63 9.95 -7.77
N LEU A 135 12.97 9.97 -7.80
CA LEU A 135 13.73 9.43 -8.91
C LEU A 135 13.59 7.92 -9.00
N ALA A 136 13.82 7.20 -7.90
CA ALA A 136 13.71 5.74 -7.84
C ALA A 136 12.31 5.25 -8.25
N GLN A 137 11.26 5.93 -7.79
CA GLN A 137 9.89 5.67 -8.25
C GLN A 137 9.76 5.80 -9.77
N GLY A 138 10.24 6.92 -10.34
CA GLY A 138 10.14 7.17 -11.77
C GLY A 138 10.93 6.16 -12.63
N LEU A 139 12.07 5.69 -12.13
CA LEU A 139 12.88 4.64 -12.77
C LEU A 139 12.17 3.28 -12.73
N ILE A 140 11.63 2.85 -11.59
CA ILE A 140 10.84 1.61 -11.48
C ILE A 140 9.59 1.64 -12.36
N GLU A 141 8.89 2.77 -12.40
CA GLU A 141 7.72 2.94 -13.28
C GLU A 141 8.10 2.87 -14.77
N ALA A 142 9.30 3.32 -15.15
CA ALA A 142 9.81 3.18 -16.51
C ALA A 142 10.11 1.71 -16.84
N VAL A 143 10.83 1.00 -15.95
CA VAL A 143 11.12 -0.43 -16.08
C VAL A 143 9.84 -1.26 -16.18
N GLY A 144 8.79 -0.90 -15.43
CA GLY A 144 7.49 -1.59 -15.49
C GLY A 144 6.78 -1.54 -16.85
N ARG A 145 7.22 -0.67 -17.77
CA ARG A 145 6.73 -0.61 -19.16
C ARG A 145 7.49 -1.53 -20.11
N SER A 146 8.58 -2.13 -19.66
CA SER A 146 9.38 -3.07 -20.45
C SER A 146 8.56 -4.30 -20.86
N GLU A 147 8.92 -4.86 -22.01
CA GLU A 147 8.51 -6.15 -22.54
C GLU A 147 9.65 -7.20 -22.46
N ALA A 148 10.80 -6.87 -21.85
CA ALA A 148 11.88 -7.81 -21.66
C ALA A 148 11.44 -8.97 -20.75
N ALA A 149 11.80 -10.20 -21.11
CA ALA A 149 11.35 -11.39 -20.40
C ALA A 149 11.88 -11.42 -18.95
N GLU A 150 13.15 -11.07 -18.77
CA GLU A 150 13.82 -11.06 -17.47
C GLU A 150 13.52 -9.82 -16.61
N ALA A 151 12.71 -8.86 -17.09
CA ALA A 151 12.44 -7.62 -16.34
C ALA A 151 11.86 -7.90 -14.94
N GLY A 152 11.00 -8.92 -14.81
CA GLY A 152 10.45 -9.32 -13.51
C GLY A 152 11.52 -9.84 -12.55
N ASN A 153 12.42 -10.70 -13.03
CA ASN A 153 13.49 -11.29 -12.23
C ASN A 153 14.50 -10.22 -11.78
N LEU A 154 14.88 -9.31 -12.69
CA LEU A 154 15.78 -8.20 -12.36
C LEU A 154 15.18 -7.25 -11.31
N ILE A 155 13.86 -6.99 -11.35
CA ILE A 155 13.20 -6.21 -10.29
C ILE A 155 13.24 -6.98 -8.96
N VAL A 156 12.99 -8.29 -8.96
CA VAL A 156 13.03 -9.14 -7.76
C VAL A 156 14.42 -9.12 -7.11
N GLU A 157 15.48 -9.28 -7.90
CA GLU A 157 16.87 -9.26 -7.45
C GLU A 157 17.25 -7.92 -6.83
N SER A 158 16.77 -6.81 -7.40
CA SER A 158 17.03 -5.46 -6.88
C SER A 158 16.22 -5.07 -5.65
N LEU A 159 15.20 -5.84 -5.23
CA LEU A 159 14.38 -5.47 -4.07
C LEU A 159 15.19 -5.32 -2.78
N GLY A 160 16.29 -6.06 -2.63
CA GLY A 160 17.14 -6.06 -1.43
C GLY A 160 17.81 -4.71 -1.12
N SER A 161 18.10 -3.92 -2.16
CA SER A 161 18.72 -2.59 -2.05
C SER A 161 17.70 -1.45 -1.99
N MET A 162 16.41 -1.74 -2.22
CA MET A 162 15.35 -0.73 -2.22
C MET A 162 14.91 -0.31 -0.82
N THR A 163 14.69 1.00 -0.67
CA THR A 163 14.13 1.59 0.55
C THR A 163 12.63 1.28 0.72
N PRO A 164 12.05 1.46 1.92
CA PRO A 164 10.62 1.23 2.16
C PRO A 164 9.69 2.09 1.33
N SER A 165 10.11 3.27 0.87
CA SER A 165 9.30 4.11 -0.02
C SER A 165 9.25 3.58 -1.46
N VAL A 166 10.31 2.91 -1.94
CA VAL A 166 10.43 2.43 -3.32
C VAL A 166 9.93 0.99 -3.47
N ARG A 167 10.22 0.12 -2.49
CA ARG A 167 9.89 -1.31 -2.55
C ARG A 167 8.40 -1.61 -2.83
N PRO A 168 7.40 -0.91 -2.24
CA PRO A 168 6.00 -1.13 -2.55
C PRO A 168 5.62 -0.83 -4.00
N ILE A 169 6.30 0.13 -4.64
CA ILE A 169 6.10 0.49 -6.04
C ILE A 169 6.66 -0.62 -6.95
N ALA A 170 7.85 -1.15 -6.63
CA ALA A 170 8.41 -2.30 -7.34
C ALA A 170 7.49 -3.54 -7.24
N LEU A 171 6.97 -3.83 -6.04
CA LEU A 171 5.98 -4.89 -5.86
C LEU A 171 4.69 -4.63 -6.65
N GLN A 172 4.23 -3.38 -6.74
CA GLN A 172 3.07 -3.01 -7.55
C GLN A 172 3.33 -3.24 -9.05
N VAL A 173 4.53 -2.93 -9.55
CA VAL A 173 4.93 -3.19 -10.93
C VAL A 173 4.92 -4.70 -11.23
N LEU A 174 5.52 -5.51 -10.34
CA LEU A 174 5.53 -6.97 -10.47
C LEU A 174 4.11 -7.55 -10.49
N LEU A 175 3.25 -7.10 -9.57
CA LEU A 175 1.85 -7.54 -9.48
C LEU A 175 0.95 -7.01 -10.62
N GLY A 176 1.44 -6.08 -11.44
CA GLY A 176 0.68 -5.51 -12.55
C GLY A 176 0.60 -6.40 -13.78
N ARG A 177 1.51 -7.39 -13.92
CA ARG A 177 1.60 -8.30 -15.09
C ARG A 177 1.76 -9.75 -14.64
N ALA A 178 1.24 -10.68 -15.43
CA ALA A 178 1.32 -12.11 -15.12
C ALA A 178 2.79 -12.59 -15.03
N ASP A 179 3.64 -12.18 -15.97
CA ASP A 179 5.06 -12.58 -16.00
C ASP A 179 5.83 -12.05 -14.77
N GLY A 180 5.61 -10.78 -14.40
CA GLY A 180 6.20 -10.20 -13.18
C GLY A 180 5.65 -10.83 -11.89
N THR A 181 4.39 -11.24 -11.89
CA THR A 181 3.79 -11.94 -10.75
C THR A 181 4.35 -13.35 -10.61
N ALA A 182 4.61 -14.05 -11.73
CA ALA A 182 5.29 -15.33 -11.72
C ALA A 182 6.72 -15.19 -11.17
N ALA A 183 7.49 -14.22 -11.67
CA ALA A 183 8.83 -13.90 -11.16
C ALA A 183 8.84 -13.60 -9.65
N LEU A 184 7.85 -12.85 -9.15
CA LEU A 184 7.69 -12.59 -7.72
C LEU A 184 7.49 -13.88 -6.91
N LEU A 185 6.66 -14.80 -7.40
CA LEU A 185 6.41 -16.08 -6.72
C LEU A 185 7.62 -17.02 -6.82
N ASP A 186 8.34 -17.00 -7.94
CA ASP A 186 9.60 -17.74 -8.11
C ASP A 186 10.63 -17.24 -7.09
N GLY A 187 10.79 -15.92 -6.95
CA GLY A 187 11.63 -15.31 -5.92
C GLY A 187 11.20 -15.64 -4.48
N VAL A 188 9.92 -15.96 -4.26
CA VAL A 188 9.43 -16.45 -2.96
C VAL A 188 9.85 -17.90 -2.71
N GLU A 189 9.74 -18.75 -3.73
CA GLU A 189 10.14 -20.16 -3.67
C GLU A 189 11.66 -20.31 -3.54
N ASP A 190 12.42 -19.45 -4.20
CA ASP A 190 13.88 -19.38 -4.14
C ASP A 190 14.39 -18.70 -2.85
N GLY A 191 13.50 -18.14 -2.03
CA GLY A 191 13.83 -17.54 -0.74
C GLY A 191 14.47 -16.14 -0.83
N LEU A 192 14.46 -15.50 -2.01
CA LEU A 192 14.87 -14.10 -2.20
C LEU A 192 13.91 -13.14 -1.51
N ILE A 193 12.64 -13.51 -1.42
CA ILE A 193 11.57 -12.74 -0.77
C ILE A 193 10.78 -13.71 0.11
N ARG A 194 10.41 -13.31 1.33
CA ARG A 194 9.47 -14.12 2.11
C ARG A 194 8.04 -13.71 1.79
N PHE A 195 7.16 -14.68 1.57
CA PHE A 195 5.74 -14.40 1.28
C PHE A 195 5.07 -13.55 2.37
N THR A 196 5.50 -13.67 3.63
CA THR A 196 5.05 -12.83 4.75
C THR A 196 5.30 -11.35 4.55
N GLU A 197 6.28 -10.96 3.75
CA GLU A 197 6.65 -9.56 3.49
C GLU A 197 5.60 -8.81 2.67
N LEU A 198 4.75 -9.54 1.95
CA LEU A 198 3.64 -8.98 1.20
C LEU A 198 2.54 -8.53 2.17
N SER A 199 1.91 -7.39 1.88
CA SER A 199 0.76 -6.90 2.63
C SER A 199 -0.42 -7.87 2.50
N LEU A 200 -1.39 -7.80 3.42
CA LEU A 200 -2.59 -8.63 3.33
C LEU A 200 -3.33 -8.45 2.00
N ASP A 201 -3.44 -7.20 1.52
CA ASP A 201 -4.07 -6.88 0.23
C ASP A 201 -3.31 -7.52 -0.94
N GLN A 202 -1.97 -7.46 -0.94
CA GLN A 202 -1.15 -8.11 -1.98
C GLN A 202 -1.34 -9.63 -1.96
N LYS A 203 -1.32 -10.25 -0.78
CA LYS A 203 -1.55 -11.69 -0.62
C LYS A 203 -2.94 -12.10 -1.10
N GLN A 204 -3.96 -11.30 -0.79
CA GLN A 204 -5.34 -11.54 -1.25
C GLN A 204 -5.45 -11.42 -2.77
N ARG A 205 -4.85 -10.38 -3.38
CA ARG A 205 -4.81 -10.22 -4.84
C ARG A 205 -4.14 -11.40 -5.54
N LEU A 206 -3.04 -11.90 -4.99
CA LEU A 206 -2.36 -13.11 -5.47
C LEU A 206 -3.27 -14.34 -5.37
N ALA A 207 -3.94 -14.53 -4.24
CA ALA A 207 -4.85 -15.66 -4.04
C ALA A 207 -6.12 -15.60 -4.91
N SER A 208 -6.54 -14.40 -5.32
CA SER A 208 -7.67 -14.18 -6.22
C SER A 208 -7.24 -13.83 -7.66
N HIS A 209 -6.00 -14.13 -8.04
CA HIS A 209 -5.45 -13.74 -9.33
C HIS A 209 -6.22 -14.41 -10.50
N PRO A 210 -6.46 -13.72 -11.65
CA PRO A 210 -7.18 -14.29 -12.79
C PRO A 210 -6.51 -15.53 -13.39
N ASP A 211 -5.18 -15.59 -13.34
CA ASP A 211 -4.43 -16.80 -13.71
C ASP A 211 -4.53 -17.84 -12.59
N ALA A 212 -5.12 -19.00 -12.93
CA ALA A 212 -5.36 -20.09 -11.99
C ALA A 212 -4.08 -20.71 -11.41
N LYS A 213 -2.96 -20.69 -12.13
CA LYS A 213 -1.67 -21.23 -11.64
C LYS A 213 -1.10 -20.33 -10.55
N ILE A 214 -1.10 -19.02 -10.79
CA ILE A 214 -0.66 -18.01 -9.81
C ILE A 214 -1.53 -18.07 -8.55
N ALA A 215 -2.86 -18.10 -8.72
CA ALA A 215 -3.79 -18.19 -7.59
C ALA A 215 -3.60 -19.47 -6.76
N ALA A 216 -3.31 -20.61 -7.40
CA ALA A 216 -3.03 -21.86 -6.71
C ALA A 216 -1.74 -21.79 -5.86
N ARG A 217 -0.63 -21.34 -6.46
CA ARG A 217 0.66 -21.14 -5.77
C ARG A 217 0.49 -20.22 -4.55
N ALA A 218 -0.18 -19.09 -4.72
CA ALA A 218 -0.42 -18.14 -3.64
C ALA A 218 -1.27 -18.73 -2.49
N LYS A 219 -2.31 -19.52 -2.80
CA LYS A 219 -3.14 -20.20 -1.79
C LYS A 219 -2.35 -21.25 -1.02
N GLU A 220 -1.45 -21.97 -1.67
CA GLU A 220 -0.57 -22.95 -1.03
C GLU A 220 0.41 -22.27 -0.07
N MET A 221 1.02 -21.15 -0.49
CA MET A 221 1.89 -20.33 0.35
C MET A 221 1.13 -19.73 1.56
N LEU A 222 -0.13 -19.31 1.37
CA LEU A 222 -1.01 -18.85 2.45
C LEU A 222 -1.34 -19.96 3.44
N ALA A 223 -1.71 -21.15 2.95
CA ALA A 223 -2.04 -22.30 3.79
C ALA A 223 -0.83 -22.79 4.61
N SER A 224 0.37 -22.62 4.06
CA SER A 224 1.64 -22.98 4.70
C SER A 224 2.13 -21.93 5.71
N GLY A 225 1.37 -20.87 5.96
CA GLY A 225 1.70 -19.85 6.97
C GLY A 225 2.69 -18.77 6.52
N GLY A 226 2.97 -18.67 5.21
CA GLY A 226 3.66 -17.53 4.55
C GLY A 226 5.11 -17.25 4.95
N GLY A 227 5.64 -17.89 5.99
CA GLY A 227 7.04 -17.87 6.36
C GLY A 227 7.39 -19.25 6.87
N LEU A 228 8.48 -19.84 6.36
CA LEU A 228 9.03 -21.04 6.96
C LEU A 228 9.26 -20.76 8.46
N PRO A 229 8.60 -21.50 9.39
CA PRO A 229 8.81 -21.30 10.80
C PRO A 229 10.28 -21.52 11.12
N ASN A 230 10.90 -20.61 11.88
CA ASN A 230 12.16 -20.94 12.51
C ASN A 230 11.89 -22.08 13.51
N ALA A 231 12.41 -23.28 13.24
CA ALA A 231 12.14 -24.47 14.02
C ALA A 231 12.49 -24.29 15.51
N ASP A 232 13.43 -23.40 15.83
CA ASP A 232 13.80 -23.07 17.22
C ASP A 232 12.77 -22.16 17.89
N ARG A 233 12.16 -21.21 17.16
CA ARG A 233 11.09 -20.35 17.69
C ARG A 233 9.78 -21.12 17.84
N GLN A 234 9.48 -22.05 16.93
CA GLN A 234 8.26 -22.85 17.02
C GLN A 234 8.22 -23.70 18.31
N LYS A 235 9.34 -24.31 18.71
CA LYS A 235 9.43 -25.05 19.98
C LYS A 235 9.12 -24.18 21.19
N VAL A 236 9.70 -22.98 21.24
CA VAL A 236 9.46 -22.01 22.33
C VAL A 236 7.99 -21.57 22.36
N LEU A 237 7.38 -21.34 21.19
CA LEU A 237 5.95 -21.04 21.09
C LEU A 237 5.09 -22.18 21.62
N ASP A 238 5.38 -23.42 21.23
CA ASP A 238 4.62 -24.60 21.65
C ASP A 238 4.71 -24.79 23.18
N GLU A 239 5.87 -24.52 23.78
CA GLU A 239 6.08 -24.56 25.24
C GLU A 239 5.30 -23.47 25.98
N LEU A 240 5.20 -22.26 25.41
CA LEU A 240 4.54 -21.12 26.04
C LEU A 240 3.04 -21.03 25.71
N MET A 241 2.55 -21.75 24.69
CA MET A 241 1.16 -21.70 24.25
C MET A 241 0.14 -21.96 25.37
N PRO A 242 0.36 -22.90 26.32
CA PRO A 242 -0.56 -23.10 27.44
C PRO A 242 -0.76 -21.88 28.34
N LEU A 243 0.15 -20.90 28.31
CA LEU A 243 0.03 -19.68 29.10
C LEU A 243 -1.12 -18.79 28.66
N VAL A 244 -1.55 -18.87 27.39
CA VAL A 244 -2.60 -17.98 26.84
C VAL A 244 -3.98 -18.23 27.45
N GLU A 245 -4.19 -19.41 28.03
CA GLU A 245 -5.43 -19.81 28.72
C GLU A 245 -5.47 -19.28 30.18
N ARG A 246 -4.33 -18.77 30.69
CA ARG A 246 -4.24 -18.22 32.05
C ARG A 246 -4.76 -16.78 32.08
N GLN A 247 -5.36 -16.41 33.21
CA GLN A 247 -5.68 -15.02 33.54
C GLN A 247 -4.50 -14.37 34.24
N GLY A 248 -4.17 -13.15 33.83
CA GLY A 248 -3.10 -12.34 34.41
C GLY A 248 -3.59 -11.18 35.27
N ASP A 249 -2.65 -10.47 35.86
CA ASP A 249 -2.84 -9.18 36.50
C ASP A 249 -2.53 -8.06 35.50
N VAL A 250 -3.54 -7.25 35.21
CA VAL A 250 -3.45 -6.10 34.29
C VAL A 250 -2.45 -5.05 34.78
N ALA A 251 -2.45 -4.73 36.08
CA ALA A 251 -1.58 -3.70 36.63
C ALA A 251 -0.11 -4.16 36.56
N ALA A 252 0.15 -5.43 36.88
CA ALA A 252 1.47 -6.03 36.66
C ALA A 252 1.84 -6.05 35.17
N GLY A 253 0.88 -6.33 34.29
CA GLY A 253 1.06 -6.30 32.84
C GLY A 253 1.42 -4.91 32.31
N LYS A 254 0.82 -3.84 32.84
CA LYS A 254 1.20 -2.45 32.52
C LYS A 254 2.66 -2.20 32.86
N VAL A 255 3.15 -2.70 34.01
CA VAL A 255 4.56 -2.54 34.40
C VAL A 255 5.49 -3.23 33.39
N VAL A 256 5.14 -4.45 32.95
CA VAL A 256 5.90 -5.17 31.91
C VAL A 256 5.89 -4.39 30.60
N PHE A 257 4.72 -3.91 30.16
CA PHE A 257 4.59 -3.09 28.96
C PHE A 257 5.47 -1.83 29.03
N THR A 258 5.40 -1.07 30.12
CA THR A 258 6.19 0.16 30.29
C THR A 258 7.69 -0.13 30.27
N LYS A 259 8.12 -1.25 30.87
CA LYS A 259 9.54 -1.63 30.93
C LYS A 259 10.10 -2.10 29.58
N GLN A 260 9.32 -2.88 28.83
CA GLN A 260 9.83 -3.66 27.69
C GLN A 260 9.27 -3.18 26.34
N CYS A 261 8.00 -2.78 26.28
CA CYS A 261 7.31 -2.48 25.02
C CYS A 261 7.24 -0.98 24.74
N ALA A 262 7.08 -0.14 25.77
CA ALA A 262 6.89 1.31 25.63
C ALA A 262 8.10 2.05 25.05
N LYS A 263 9.27 1.41 24.99
CA LYS A 263 10.46 1.93 24.30
C LYS A 263 10.28 2.07 22.80
N CYS A 264 9.37 1.28 22.22
CA CYS A 264 9.13 1.25 20.78
C CYS A 264 7.66 1.45 20.41
N HIS A 265 6.73 1.04 21.26
CA HIS A 265 5.29 1.06 20.96
C HIS A 265 4.54 2.08 21.82
N THR A 266 3.51 2.68 21.23
CA THR A 266 2.52 3.46 21.98
C THR A 266 1.36 2.57 22.45
N TYR A 267 0.77 2.92 23.60
CA TYR A 267 -0.50 2.38 24.08
C TYR A 267 -1.25 3.48 24.84
N LYS A 268 -2.47 3.81 24.38
CA LYS A 268 -3.29 4.93 24.87
C LYS A 268 -2.53 6.26 24.95
N GLY A 269 -1.62 6.49 23.99
CA GLY A 269 -0.79 7.70 23.91
C GLY A 269 0.47 7.70 24.79
N GLU A 270 0.73 6.64 25.57
CA GLU A 270 1.97 6.47 26.35
C GLU A 270 2.97 5.60 25.55
N GLY A 271 4.26 5.99 25.51
CA GLY A 271 5.34 5.23 24.86
C GLY A 271 6.00 5.96 23.67
N ALA A 272 6.87 5.26 22.94
CA ALA A 272 7.55 5.78 21.75
C ALA A 272 6.84 5.33 20.46
N LYS A 273 7.04 6.08 19.38
CA LYS A 273 6.44 5.83 18.05
C LYS A 273 7.48 5.27 17.06
N VAL A 274 8.11 4.16 17.44
CA VAL A 274 9.08 3.42 16.59
C VAL A 274 8.37 2.28 15.87
N GLY A 275 7.66 1.45 16.64
CA GLY A 275 6.75 0.42 16.14
C GLY A 275 5.29 0.91 16.08
N PRO A 276 4.37 0.04 15.63
CA PRO A 276 2.94 0.36 15.56
C PRO A 276 2.32 0.65 16.93
N ASP A 277 1.24 1.43 16.94
CA ASP A 277 0.43 1.67 18.14
C ASP A 277 -0.30 0.37 18.54
N LEU A 278 -0.16 -0.04 19.80
CA LEU A 278 -0.80 -1.24 20.35
C LEU A 278 -2.16 -0.95 21.01
N THR A 279 -2.66 0.28 20.93
CA THR A 279 -4.01 0.61 21.40
C THR A 279 -5.04 -0.11 20.54
N GLY A 280 -5.96 -0.84 21.19
CA GLY A 280 -6.98 -1.62 20.49
C GLY A 280 -6.57 -3.06 20.16
N MET A 281 -5.36 -3.50 20.55
CA MET A 281 -4.91 -4.90 20.36
C MET A 281 -5.77 -5.94 21.10
N ALA A 282 -6.67 -5.52 21.99
CA ALA A 282 -7.62 -6.39 22.68
C ALA A 282 -8.65 -7.10 21.78
N ILE A 283 -8.72 -6.73 20.49
CA ILE A 283 -9.50 -7.46 19.48
C ILE A 283 -8.83 -8.78 19.04
N HIS A 284 -7.50 -8.88 19.20
CA HIS A 284 -6.71 -10.05 18.84
C HIS A 284 -6.70 -11.07 19.99
N PRO A 285 -6.80 -12.37 19.70
CA PRO A 285 -6.71 -13.40 20.71
C PRO A 285 -5.28 -13.49 21.28
N LYS A 286 -5.16 -13.84 22.57
CA LYS A 286 -3.86 -13.95 23.27
C LYS A 286 -2.83 -14.83 22.54
N LYS A 287 -3.27 -15.91 21.87
CA LYS A 287 -2.41 -16.80 21.07
C LYS A 287 -1.71 -16.08 19.90
N GLU A 288 -2.40 -15.14 19.26
CA GLU A 288 -1.86 -14.38 18.14
C GLU A 288 -0.83 -13.37 18.65
N LEU A 289 -1.18 -12.66 19.73
CA LEU A 289 -0.26 -11.72 20.39
C LEU A 289 1.00 -12.43 20.91
N LEU A 290 0.87 -13.62 21.53
CA LEU A 290 2.01 -14.41 21.96
C LEU A 290 2.92 -14.77 20.78
N THR A 291 2.33 -15.14 19.64
CA THR A 291 3.10 -15.44 18.43
C THR A 291 3.90 -14.23 17.96
N HIS A 292 3.31 -13.04 17.94
CA HIS A 292 4.02 -11.82 17.56
C HIS A 292 5.11 -11.40 18.55
N ILE A 293 4.89 -11.63 19.86
CA ILE A 293 5.87 -11.29 20.90
C ILE A 293 7.09 -12.23 20.85
N ILE A 294 6.86 -13.52 20.66
CA ILE A 294 7.92 -14.53 20.69
C ILE A 294 8.58 -14.65 19.31
N ASP A 295 7.86 -14.56 18.21
CA ASP A 295 8.42 -14.69 16.88
C ASP A 295 8.09 -13.47 16.00
N PRO A 296 8.63 -12.27 16.35
CA PRO A 296 8.35 -11.04 15.62
C PRO A 296 8.82 -11.08 14.16
N SER A 297 9.85 -11.90 13.85
CA SER A 297 10.37 -12.10 12.50
C SER A 297 9.47 -12.97 11.61
N ARG A 298 8.49 -13.68 12.20
CA ARG A 298 7.53 -14.54 11.47
C ARG A 298 6.65 -13.75 10.51
N SER A 299 6.29 -12.53 10.87
CA SER A 299 5.46 -11.66 10.03
C SER A 299 5.96 -10.23 10.12
N VAL A 300 6.95 -9.92 9.30
CA VAL A 300 7.47 -8.55 9.16
C VAL A 300 6.85 -7.94 7.92
N GLU A 301 5.92 -7.01 8.10
CA GLU A 301 5.49 -6.16 6.99
C GLU A 301 6.71 -5.37 6.49
N GLY A 302 6.80 -5.14 5.16
CA GLY A 302 7.97 -4.52 4.54
C GLY A 302 8.45 -3.22 5.20
N ASN A 303 7.53 -2.46 5.80
CA ASN A 303 7.80 -1.20 6.45
C ASN A 303 8.42 -1.30 7.86
N PHE A 304 8.52 -2.49 8.46
CA PHE A 304 9.06 -2.69 9.82
C PHE A 304 10.37 -3.50 9.85
N ARG A 305 11.04 -3.61 8.69
CA ARG A 305 12.30 -4.34 8.55
C ARG A 305 13.46 -3.56 9.13
N VAL A 306 14.46 -4.31 9.61
CA VAL A 306 15.77 -3.75 9.88
C VAL A 306 16.50 -3.51 8.57
N TYR A 307 17.00 -2.30 8.40
CA TYR A 307 17.93 -1.92 7.37
C TYR A 307 19.31 -1.73 7.99
N THR A 308 20.33 -2.22 7.32
CA THR A 308 21.72 -1.91 7.66
C THR A 308 22.23 -0.92 6.63
N VAL A 309 22.64 0.25 7.11
CA VAL A 309 23.29 1.28 6.31
C VAL A 309 24.78 1.20 6.58
N VAL A 310 25.57 1.12 5.51
CA VAL A 310 27.01 1.34 5.53
C VAL A 310 27.26 2.70 4.90
N THR A 311 27.92 3.59 5.63
CA THR A 311 28.33 4.89 5.12
C THR A 311 29.75 4.85 4.56
N ASP A 312 30.12 5.82 3.73
CA ASP A 312 31.44 5.93 3.09
C ASP A 312 32.62 5.95 4.08
N ASP A 313 32.36 6.34 5.33
CA ASP A 313 33.33 6.28 6.43
C ASP A 313 33.30 4.98 7.23
N VAL A 314 32.71 3.93 6.65
CA VAL A 314 32.63 2.55 7.17
C VAL A 314 31.85 2.46 8.49
N ARG A 315 31.00 3.44 8.81
CA ARG A 315 30.06 3.31 9.94
C ARG A 315 28.89 2.44 9.51
N VAL A 316 28.61 1.45 10.34
CA VAL A 316 27.47 0.54 10.15
C VAL A 316 26.38 0.93 11.14
N THR A 317 25.22 1.31 10.62
CA THR A 317 24.04 1.61 11.43
C THR A 317 22.91 0.67 11.05
N SER A 318 22.36 -0.05 12.03
CA SER A 318 21.23 -0.96 11.83
C SER A 318 19.99 -0.43 12.53
N GLY A 319 18.88 -0.31 11.80
CA GLY A 319 17.64 0.24 12.35
C GLY A 319 16.47 0.19 11.38
N LEU A 320 15.31 0.64 11.86
CA LEU A 320 14.11 0.85 11.07
C LEU A 320 14.17 2.18 10.34
N LEU A 321 13.94 2.19 9.04
CA LEU A 321 13.77 3.41 8.24
C LEU A 321 12.43 4.07 8.54
N ALA A 322 12.47 5.26 9.13
CA ALA A 322 11.30 5.97 9.64
C ALA A 322 10.78 7.04 8.70
N SER A 323 11.69 7.77 8.05
CA SER A 323 11.34 8.80 7.09
C SER A 323 12.44 8.95 6.03
N GLU A 324 12.03 9.37 4.84
CA GLU A 324 12.91 9.56 3.70
C GLU A 324 12.60 10.90 3.03
N THR A 325 13.63 11.67 2.73
CA THR A 325 13.54 12.91 1.95
C THR A 325 14.47 12.84 0.74
N ARG A 326 14.52 13.90 -0.08
CA ARG A 326 15.46 13.93 -1.22
C ARG A 326 16.93 13.80 -0.79
N THR A 327 17.30 14.32 0.38
CA THR A 327 18.71 14.41 0.81
C THR A 327 19.03 13.56 2.03
N THR A 328 18.03 13.17 2.82
CA THR A 328 18.24 12.46 4.09
C THR A 328 17.42 11.20 4.21
N VAL A 329 17.95 10.30 5.03
CA VAL A 329 17.31 9.08 5.51
C VAL A 329 17.31 9.12 7.04
N GLU A 330 16.14 9.01 7.65
CA GLU A 330 16.01 8.90 9.10
C GLU A 330 15.75 7.45 9.50
N MET A 331 16.49 6.95 10.49
CA MET A 331 16.28 5.62 11.04
C MET A 331 16.25 5.61 12.57
N PHE A 332 15.52 4.65 13.13
CA PHE A 332 15.52 4.33 14.56
C PHE A 332 16.26 3.02 14.78
N ASP A 333 17.27 3.00 15.65
CA ASP A 333 17.91 1.75 16.05
C ASP A 333 17.06 0.95 17.04
N ALA A 334 17.55 -0.22 17.45
CA ALA A 334 16.88 -1.10 18.40
C ALA A 334 16.71 -0.48 19.81
N GLU A 335 17.42 0.60 20.12
CA GLU A 335 17.30 1.36 21.37
C GLU A 335 16.28 2.51 21.25
N GLY A 336 15.69 2.70 20.07
CA GLY A 336 14.77 3.79 19.75
C GLY A 336 15.48 5.12 19.51
N LYS A 337 16.81 5.14 19.35
CA LYS A 337 17.57 6.35 19.06
C LYS A 337 17.45 6.69 17.58
N ARG A 338 17.18 7.96 17.30
CA ARG A 338 17.08 8.51 15.95
C ARG A 338 18.46 8.81 15.38
N HIS A 339 18.73 8.30 14.18
CA HIS A 339 19.89 8.62 13.36
C HIS A 339 19.40 9.31 12.08
N VAL A 340 20.04 10.40 11.71
CA VAL A 340 19.77 11.13 10.46
C VAL A 340 21.03 11.01 9.61
N LEU A 341 20.90 10.34 8.47
CA LEU A 341 21.99 10.05 7.55
C LEU A 341 21.78 10.86 6.27
N GLN A 342 22.83 11.50 5.76
CA GLN A 342 22.78 12.12 4.44
C GLN A 342 22.89 11.04 3.38
N ARG A 343 22.09 11.14 2.32
CA ARG A 343 22.04 10.12 1.26
C ARG A 343 23.35 9.99 0.49
N ASP A 344 24.06 11.09 0.29
CA ASP A 344 25.36 11.14 -0.38
C ASP A 344 26.47 10.43 0.40
N GLU A 345 26.31 10.28 1.72
CA GLU A 345 27.23 9.54 2.60
C GLU A 345 26.93 8.03 2.64
N ILE A 346 25.86 7.54 2.01
CA ILE A 346 25.47 6.12 2.06
C ILE A 346 26.16 5.35 0.94
N GLU A 347 27.00 4.38 1.31
CA GLU A 347 27.63 3.44 0.39
C GLU A 347 26.68 2.27 0.08
N GLU A 348 26.13 1.65 1.12
CA GLU A 348 25.31 0.45 1.00
C GLU A 348 24.07 0.51 1.89
N LEU A 349 22.97 -0.04 1.39
CA LEU A 349 21.74 -0.26 2.15
C LEU A 349 21.27 -1.70 1.95
N ILE A 350 21.20 -2.45 3.05
CA ILE A 350 20.84 -3.86 3.03
C ILE A 350 19.57 -4.06 3.84
N ALA A 351 18.50 -4.51 3.18
CA ALA A 351 17.28 -4.92 3.87
C ALA A 351 17.45 -6.30 4.52
N SER A 352 17.24 -6.39 5.84
CA SER A 352 17.21 -7.64 6.57
C SER A 352 15.81 -8.28 6.53
N PRO A 353 15.70 -9.62 6.50
CA PRO A 353 14.43 -10.29 6.77
C PRO A 353 14.01 -10.19 8.25
N LYS A 354 14.84 -9.70 9.16
CA LYS A 354 14.49 -9.63 10.58
C LYS A 354 13.65 -8.40 10.93
N SER A 355 12.79 -8.56 11.94
CA SER A 355 12.09 -7.44 12.57
C SER A 355 13.07 -6.60 13.40
N LEU A 356 12.79 -5.30 13.56
CA LEU A 356 13.49 -4.49 14.56
C LEU A 356 13.10 -4.91 15.99
N MET A 357 11.91 -5.50 16.17
CA MET A 357 11.50 -6.03 17.46
C MET A 357 12.42 -7.20 17.87
N PRO A 358 13.10 -7.13 19.04
CA PRO A 358 14.04 -8.17 19.45
C PRO A 358 13.38 -9.53 19.68
N GLU A 359 14.08 -10.60 19.29
CA GLU A 359 13.72 -11.97 19.69
C GLU A 359 14.24 -12.28 21.10
N GLY A 360 13.69 -13.32 21.72
CA GLY A 360 14.15 -13.80 23.04
C GLY A 360 13.49 -13.11 24.23
N PHE A 361 12.29 -12.54 24.05
CA PHE A 361 11.51 -11.94 25.14
C PHE A 361 11.29 -12.91 26.31
N GLU A 362 11.11 -14.21 26.02
CA GLU A 362 10.96 -15.28 27.01
C GLU A 362 12.16 -15.45 27.95
N LYS A 363 13.33 -14.90 27.60
CA LYS A 363 14.52 -14.91 28.46
C LYS A 363 14.58 -13.70 29.39
N GLN A 364 13.79 -12.67 29.12
CA GLN A 364 13.79 -11.39 29.82
C GLN A 364 12.51 -11.15 30.64
N ALA A 365 11.51 -12.01 30.46
CA ALA A 365 10.22 -11.99 31.14
C ALA A 365 9.93 -13.38 31.72
N THR A 366 9.38 -13.42 32.93
CA THR A 366 8.89 -14.68 33.50
C THR A 366 7.60 -15.13 32.79
N PRO A 367 7.20 -16.41 32.90
CA PRO A 367 5.91 -16.85 32.40
C PRO A 367 4.73 -16.01 32.95
N ASP A 368 4.81 -15.56 34.20
CA ASP A 368 3.78 -14.71 34.81
C ASP A 368 3.81 -13.29 34.23
N ASP A 369 4.98 -12.73 33.95
CA ASP A 369 5.09 -11.44 33.23
C ASP A 369 4.46 -11.51 31.85
N LEU A 370 4.64 -12.62 31.14
CA LEU A 370 4.02 -12.89 29.83
C LEU A 370 2.50 -12.96 29.94
N VAL A 371 1.96 -13.72 30.90
CA VAL A 371 0.51 -13.82 31.14
C VAL A 371 -0.08 -12.45 31.50
N ASN A 372 0.58 -11.71 32.39
CA ASN A 372 0.17 -10.38 32.82
C ASN A 372 0.21 -9.37 31.65
N LEU A 373 1.27 -9.38 30.84
CA LEU A 373 1.38 -8.54 29.65
C LEU A 373 0.27 -8.84 28.65
N LEU A 374 0.02 -10.13 28.35
CA LEU A 374 -1.07 -10.53 27.48
C LEU A 374 -2.41 -10.06 28.04
N GLU A 375 -2.66 -10.22 29.34
CA GLU A 375 -3.87 -9.72 29.99
C GLU A 375 -4.04 -8.21 29.84
N PHE A 376 -2.97 -7.43 30.06
CA PHE A 376 -2.98 -5.98 29.88
C PHE A 376 -3.26 -5.58 28.42
N LEU A 377 -2.61 -6.21 27.45
CA LEU A 377 -2.81 -5.94 26.03
C LEU A 377 -4.22 -6.36 25.56
N THR A 378 -4.78 -7.40 26.17
CA THR A 378 -6.16 -7.84 25.92
C THR A 378 -7.19 -7.23 26.85
N GLN A 379 -6.80 -6.27 27.70
CA GLN A 379 -7.73 -5.67 28.64
C GLN A 379 -8.80 -4.89 27.88
N ARG A 380 -10.03 -5.38 27.94
CA ARG A 380 -11.20 -4.70 27.42
C ARG A 380 -11.74 -3.79 28.52
N GLY A 381 -11.56 -2.47 28.34
CA GLY A 381 -12.31 -1.50 29.15
C GLY A 381 -13.79 -1.54 28.78
N ARG A 382 -14.65 -0.88 29.59
CA ARG A 382 -16.09 -0.72 29.29
C ARG A 382 -16.32 -0.25 27.84
N PHE A 383 -15.43 0.58 27.33
CA PHE A 383 -15.44 1.03 25.94
C PHE A 383 -14.17 0.55 25.21
N VAL A 384 -14.36 -0.08 24.05
CA VAL A 384 -13.31 -0.59 23.16
C VAL A 384 -13.43 0.13 21.82
N PRO A 385 -12.62 1.17 21.56
CA PRO A 385 -12.54 1.79 20.24
C PRO A 385 -12.03 0.79 19.21
N ILE A 386 -12.70 0.71 18.06
CA ILE A 386 -12.25 -0.11 16.92
C ILE A 386 -11.50 0.79 15.94
N PRO A 387 -10.21 0.52 15.66
CA PRO A 387 -9.47 1.30 14.68
C PRO A 387 -10.03 1.04 13.28
N LEU A 388 -10.23 2.12 12.51
CA LEU A 388 -10.78 2.06 11.15
C LEU A 388 -9.68 2.05 10.07
N ASP A 389 -8.40 2.09 10.44
CA ASP A 389 -7.26 2.25 9.53
C ASP A 389 -7.23 1.19 8.41
N LYS A 390 -7.59 -0.05 8.74
CA LYS A 390 -7.61 -1.17 7.78
C LYS A 390 -8.83 -1.17 6.85
N VAL A 391 -9.88 -0.40 7.17
CA VAL A 391 -11.14 -0.40 6.41
C VAL A 391 -11.55 0.98 5.89
N ALA A 392 -10.80 2.02 6.26
CA ALA A 392 -11.03 3.38 5.80
C ALA A 392 -10.92 3.44 4.27
N THR A 393 -11.87 4.12 3.66
CA THR A 393 -12.04 4.12 2.19
C THR A 393 -11.64 5.45 1.57
N ILE A 394 -11.60 6.53 2.36
CA ILE A 394 -11.24 7.85 1.88
C ILE A 394 -10.46 8.68 2.91
N VAL A 395 -9.72 9.66 2.40
CA VAL A 395 -8.97 10.65 3.18
C VAL A 395 -9.86 11.88 3.42
N SER A 396 -10.13 12.22 4.68
CA SER A 396 -11.06 13.30 5.03
C SER A 396 -10.46 14.71 4.97
N THR A 397 -9.14 14.83 4.88
CA THR A 397 -8.41 16.08 4.63
C THR A 397 -8.41 16.51 3.17
N LYS A 398 -8.87 15.63 2.26
CA LYS A 398 -9.12 15.91 0.84
C LYS A 398 -10.63 15.98 0.56
N GLY A 399 -11.01 16.52 -0.59
CA GLY A 399 -12.42 16.54 -0.96
C GLY A 399 -12.97 15.12 -1.16
N MET A 400 -14.08 14.82 -0.49
CA MET A 400 -14.59 13.46 -0.35
C MET A 400 -15.62 13.04 -1.42
N PHE A 401 -16.25 13.98 -2.13
CA PHE A 401 -17.43 13.67 -2.97
C PHE A 401 -17.21 13.94 -4.46
N HIS A 402 -16.78 15.15 -4.85
CA HIS A 402 -16.69 15.54 -6.27
C HIS A 402 -15.25 15.63 -6.79
N SER A 403 -14.31 16.08 -5.98
CA SER A 403 -12.90 16.18 -6.37
C SER A 403 -12.00 16.15 -5.15
N ARG A 404 -10.88 15.43 -5.22
CA ARG A 404 -9.88 15.38 -4.15
C ARG A 404 -9.24 16.74 -3.86
N GLU A 405 -9.22 17.63 -4.85
CA GLU A 405 -8.66 18.99 -4.70
C GLU A 405 -9.59 19.93 -3.94
N SER A 406 -10.88 19.60 -3.83
CA SER A 406 -11.87 20.45 -3.18
C SER A 406 -11.51 20.72 -1.72
N THR A 407 -11.58 21.99 -1.32
CA THR A 407 -11.39 22.45 0.06
C THR A 407 -12.70 22.52 0.85
N VAL A 408 -13.83 22.49 0.15
CA VAL A 408 -15.17 22.71 0.74
C VAL A 408 -15.84 21.40 1.21
N GLU A 409 -15.34 20.25 0.77
CA GLU A 409 -15.92 18.92 1.05
C GLU A 409 -15.08 18.07 2.01
N ARG A 410 -14.25 18.74 2.81
CA ARG A 410 -13.32 18.11 3.76
C ARG A 410 -13.95 18.00 5.14
N MET A 411 -13.63 16.95 5.88
CA MET A 411 -14.02 16.76 7.27
C MET A 411 -12.77 16.58 8.13
N VAL A 412 -12.28 17.69 8.69
CA VAL A 412 -10.98 17.79 9.34
C VAL A 412 -11.16 18.20 10.79
N PHE A 413 -10.64 17.40 11.72
CA PHE A 413 -10.48 17.79 13.10
C PHE A 413 -9.26 18.70 13.27
N ALA A 414 -9.26 19.56 14.28
CA ALA A 414 -8.10 20.38 14.62
C ALA A 414 -6.84 19.52 14.90
N ASP A 415 -7.06 18.33 15.45
CA ASP A 415 -6.06 17.31 15.73
C ASP A 415 -6.71 15.92 15.73
N TRP A 416 -5.90 14.88 15.52
CA TRP A 416 -6.36 13.48 15.46
C TRP A 416 -6.25 12.73 16.80
N SER A 417 -6.11 13.43 17.92
CA SER A 417 -6.15 12.79 19.24
C SER A 417 -7.54 12.20 19.53
N PRO A 418 -7.64 11.20 20.43
CA PRO A 418 -8.92 10.62 20.82
C PRO A 418 -9.95 11.68 21.21
N LYS A 419 -11.19 11.51 20.74
CA LYS A 419 -12.33 12.39 21.05
C LYS A 419 -13.32 11.66 21.93
N SER A 420 -14.14 12.37 22.68
CA SER A 420 -15.18 11.74 23.51
C SER A 420 -16.52 12.43 23.32
N VAL A 421 -17.59 11.64 23.29
CA VAL A 421 -18.97 12.13 23.36
C VAL A 421 -19.60 11.60 24.64
N GLY A 422 -19.68 12.46 25.66
CA GLY A 422 -19.97 12.00 27.02
C GLY A 422 -18.84 11.10 27.54
N GLU A 423 -19.18 9.92 28.05
CA GLU A 423 -18.22 8.92 28.54
C GLU A 423 -17.62 8.04 27.43
N VAL A 424 -18.13 8.13 26.19
CA VAL A 424 -17.73 7.23 25.10
C VAL A 424 -16.50 7.77 24.40
N PRO A 425 -15.32 7.10 24.50
CA PRO A 425 -14.13 7.49 23.78
C PRO A 425 -14.20 7.01 22.33
N PHE A 426 -13.67 7.81 21.41
CA PHE A 426 -13.50 7.49 20.00
C PHE A 426 -12.04 7.69 19.61
N MET A 427 -11.46 6.69 18.94
CA MET A 427 -10.14 6.80 18.35
C MET A 427 -10.29 7.24 16.90
N LEU A 428 -9.68 8.37 16.56
CA LEU A 428 -9.60 8.83 15.19
C LEU A 428 -8.35 8.24 14.52
N VAL A 429 -8.44 7.94 13.23
CA VAL A 429 -7.29 7.54 12.43
C VAL A 429 -6.60 8.82 11.93
N ASP A 430 -5.31 8.96 12.20
CA ASP A 430 -4.49 10.04 11.64
C ASP A 430 -4.17 9.73 10.16
N PRO A 431 -4.59 10.56 9.19
CA PRO A 431 -4.29 10.37 7.77
C PRO A 431 -2.82 10.58 7.38
N ASP A 432 -1.94 10.94 8.33
CA ASP A 432 -0.54 11.33 8.09
C ASP A 432 -0.46 12.42 7.01
N GLY A 433 -1.13 13.52 7.31
CA GLY A 433 -1.47 14.57 6.35
C GLY A 433 -2.54 14.08 5.37
N ASP A 434 -2.11 13.43 4.29
CA ASP A 434 -2.92 13.16 3.09
C ASP A 434 -2.64 11.77 2.48
N ARG A 435 -1.86 10.95 3.19
CA ARG A 435 -1.19 9.76 2.66
C ARG A 435 -2.01 8.49 2.76
N ARG A 436 -2.88 8.37 3.78
CA ARG A 436 -3.71 7.18 3.97
C ARG A 436 -5.16 7.52 4.29
N PRO A 437 -6.12 6.70 3.83
CA PRO A 437 -7.51 6.81 4.25
C PRO A 437 -7.66 6.78 5.76
N ASN A 438 -8.60 7.57 6.28
CA ASN A 438 -8.86 7.66 7.71
C ASN A 438 -10.36 7.60 8.06
N VAL A 439 -11.25 7.60 7.05
CA VAL A 439 -12.70 7.60 7.24
C VAL A 439 -13.33 6.57 6.31
N VAL A 440 -14.39 5.92 6.80
CA VAL A 440 -15.24 5.06 5.97
C VAL A 440 -16.31 5.93 5.31
N LEU A 441 -16.15 6.17 4.02
CA LEU A 441 -17.21 6.61 3.12
C LEU A 441 -17.69 5.39 2.32
N LEU A 442 -18.98 5.07 2.39
CA LEU A 442 -19.55 3.98 1.59
C LEU A 442 -20.07 4.48 0.25
N HIS A 443 -20.31 3.52 -0.65
CA HIS A 443 -20.86 3.75 -1.97
C HIS A 443 -22.04 4.74 -1.97
N GLY A 444 -22.01 5.73 -2.85
CA GLY A 444 -23.15 6.57 -3.19
C GLY A 444 -23.23 6.73 -4.72
N PRO A 445 -24.41 6.78 -5.32
CA PRO A 445 -24.56 6.91 -6.78
C PRO A 445 -24.25 8.32 -7.32
N GLN A 446 -24.04 9.29 -6.43
CA GLN A 446 -23.79 10.69 -6.78
C GLN A 446 -22.33 11.08 -6.52
N GLY A 447 -21.85 12.11 -7.21
CA GLY A 447 -20.46 12.55 -7.18
C GLY A 447 -19.54 11.68 -8.03
N SER A 448 -18.24 11.96 -8.00
CA SER A 448 -17.23 11.22 -8.77
C SER A 448 -16.52 10.15 -7.94
N LEU A 449 -16.39 10.38 -6.62
CA LEU A 449 -15.66 9.50 -5.69
C LEU A 449 -16.57 8.46 -5.02
N PRO A 450 -17.75 8.79 -4.46
CA PRO A 450 -18.61 7.82 -3.80
C PRO A 450 -18.99 6.58 -4.64
N PRO A 451 -19.22 6.67 -5.97
CA PRO A 451 -19.52 5.48 -6.76
C PRO A 451 -18.39 4.43 -6.80
N GLN A 452 -17.15 4.84 -6.50
CA GLN A 452 -15.97 3.97 -6.45
C GLN A 452 -15.76 3.33 -5.08
N MET A 453 -16.50 3.78 -4.06
CA MET A 453 -16.37 3.29 -2.69
C MET A 453 -17.07 1.93 -2.53
N PRO A 454 -16.61 1.07 -1.60
CA PRO A 454 -17.25 -0.21 -1.36
C PRO A 454 -18.68 -0.03 -0.82
N ARG A 455 -19.52 -1.04 -1.07
CA ARG A 455 -20.89 -1.09 -0.52
C ARG A 455 -20.93 -1.64 0.91
N ALA A 456 -19.86 -2.27 1.38
CA ALA A 456 -19.77 -2.74 2.75
C ALA A 456 -18.30 -2.75 3.20
N VAL A 457 -18.08 -2.55 4.51
CA VAL A 457 -16.79 -2.79 5.16
C VAL A 457 -17.01 -3.61 6.42
N THR A 458 -16.03 -4.43 6.80
CA THR A 458 -16.12 -5.35 7.94
C THR A 458 -15.11 -4.98 9.01
N LEU A 459 -15.59 -4.82 10.24
CA LEU A 459 -14.83 -4.52 11.44
C LEU A 459 -14.75 -5.75 12.35
N PRO A 460 -13.56 -6.15 12.84
CA PRO A 460 -13.46 -7.19 13.86
C PRO A 460 -14.06 -6.72 15.19
N CYS A 461 -14.77 -7.59 15.90
CA CYS A 461 -15.38 -7.28 17.19
C CYS A 461 -14.95 -8.27 18.28
N ASN A 462 -15.18 -9.57 18.05
CA ASN A 462 -14.87 -10.67 18.95
C ASN A 462 -15.32 -10.46 20.42
N THR A 463 -16.43 -9.77 20.65
CA THR A 463 -16.95 -9.47 22.00
C THR A 463 -18.47 -9.35 22.03
N ALA A 464 -19.07 -9.66 23.18
CA ALA A 464 -20.44 -9.26 23.45
C ALA A 464 -20.48 -7.74 23.69
N ALA A 465 -21.48 -7.08 23.10
CA ALA A 465 -21.62 -5.63 23.14
C ALA A 465 -22.97 -5.25 23.72
N LYS A 466 -22.96 -4.30 24.67
CA LYS A 466 -24.16 -3.63 25.15
C LYS A 466 -24.62 -2.55 24.16
N ALA A 467 -23.67 -1.87 23.52
CA ALA A 467 -23.94 -0.88 22.50
C ALA A 467 -22.76 -0.75 21.53
N ILE A 468 -23.07 -0.35 20.30
CA ILE A 468 -22.11 0.00 19.25
C ILE A 468 -22.28 1.48 18.99
N HIS A 469 -21.30 2.26 19.40
CA HIS A 469 -21.30 3.71 19.28
C HIS A 469 -20.61 4.12 17.98
N LEU A 470 -21.22 5.05 17.25
CA LEU A 470 -20.69 5.55 15.99
C LEU A 470 -20.54 7.07 16.04
N LEU A 471 -19.34 7.54 15.71
CA LEU A 471 -19.13 8.92 15.29
C LEU A 471 -19.43 8.98 13.77
N SER A 472 -20.69 9.26 13.45
CA SER A 472 -21.27 9.10 12.12
C SER A 472 -22.52 9.99 12.00
N GLY A 473 -23.67 9.44 11.60
CA GLY A 473 -24.96 10.12 11.49
C GLY A 473 -24.97 11.21 10.42
N VAL A 474 -24.02 11.19 9.49
CA VAL A 474 -23.96 12.15 8.39
C VAL A 474 -23.65 11.47 7.07
N SER A 475 -24.15 12.05 5.98
CA SER A 475 -23.95 11.54 4.63
C SER A 475 -23.85 12.67 3.61
N GLY A 476 -23.22 12.40 2.47
CA GLY A 476 -23.43 13.21 1.27
C GLY A 476 -24.85 13.03 0.75
N TRP A 477 -25.47 14.13 0.30
CA TRP A 477 -26.87 14.19 -0.16
C TRP A 477 -27.85 13.66 0.90
N GLY A 478 -27.55 13.91 2.17
CA GLY A 478 -28.40 13.54 3.30
C GLY A 478 -29.58 14.49 3.50
N HIS A 479 -30.42 14.23 4.49
CA HIS A 479 -31.53 15.11 4.86
C HIS A 479 -31.00 16.52 5.25
N PRO A 480 -31.63 17.62 4.77
CA PRO A 480 -32.93 17.68 4.08
C PRO A 480 -32.86 17.62 2.55
N LEU A 481 -31.69 17.39 1.96
CA LEU A 481 -31.50 17.37 0.50
C LEU A 481 -31.89 16.02 -0.12
N GLY A 482 -31.69 14.91 0.60
CA GLY A 482 -32.06 13.56 0.18
C GLY A 482 -33.45 13.10 0.63
N SER A 483 -33.87 11.92 0.17
CA SER A 483 -35.17 11.32 0.56
C SER A 483 -35.20 10.94 2.04
N GLU A 484 -36.09 11.55 2.80
CA GLU A 484 -36.29 11.24 4.22
C GLU A 484 -36.87 9.83 4.42
N GLY A 485 -36.46 9.15 5.49
CA GLY A 485 -36.93 7.81 5.86
C GLY A 485 -36.25 6.65 5.13
N SER A 486 -35.44 6.91 4.09
CA SER A 486 -34.68 5.89 3.38
C SER A 486 -33.57 5.30 4.25
N VAL A 487 -33.18 4.04 4.04
CA VAL A 487 -32.08 3.41 4.79
C VAL A 487 -30.75 3.80 4.17
N SER A 488 -29.92 4.52 4.92
CA SER A 488 -28.60 5.02 4.48
C SER A 488 -27.49 4.05 4.84
N LEU A 489 -27.52 3.49 6.04
CA LEU A 489 -26.52 2.57 6.57
C LEU A 489 -27.23 1.44 7.33
N ILE A 490 -26.74 0.21 7.19
CA ILE A 490 -27.14 -0.94 8.01
C ILE A 490 -25.91 -1.33 8.81
N VAL A 491 -26.06 -1.39 10.13
CA VAL A 491 -25.05 -2.01 11.01
C VAL A 491 -25.45 -3.46 11.19
N ARG A 492 -24.75 -4.37 10.52
CA ARG A 492 -25.00 -5.81 10.57
C ARG A 492 -24.03 -6.48 11.53
N LEU A 493 -24.56 -7.20 12.50
CA LEU A 493 -23.79 -7.96 13.49
C LEU A 493 -23.73 -9.41 13.04
N HIS A 494 -22.53 -9.98 13.00
CA HIS A 494 -22.32 -11.42 12.78
C HIS A 494 -21.89 -12.03 14.09
N TYR A 495 -22.68 -12.96 14.62
CA TYR A 495 -22.42 -13.62 15.90
C TYR A 495 -21.57 -14.87 15.72
N ALA A 496 -20.84 -15.24 16.78
CA ALA A 496 -19.97 -16.41 16.79
C ALA A 496 -20.71 -17.75 16.62
N ASP A 497 -22.03 -17.77 16.82
CA ASP A 497 -22.92 -18.91 16.56
C ASP A 497 -23.38 -19.02 15.10
N GLY A 498 -22.99 -18.06 14.24
CA GLY A 498 -23.32 -18.00 12.83
C GLY A 498 -24.61 -17.21 12.50
N GLU A 499 -25.33 -16.71 13.50
CA GLU A 499 -26.51 -15.86 13.27
C GLU A 499 -26.12 -14.41 12.96
N THR A 500 -27.05 -13.67 12.34
CA THR A 500 -26.85 -12.26 11.96
C THR A 500 -28.01 -11.37 12.38
N GLU A 501 -27.71 -10.11 12.69
CA GLU A 501 -28.69 -9.10 13.11
C GLU A 501 -28.46 -7.77 12.39
N ASP A 502 -29.52 -7.16 11.85
CA ASP A 502 -29.44 -5.95 11.04
C ASP A 502 -30.10 -4.75 11.73
N HIS A 503 -29.34 -3.68 11.94
CA HIS A 503 -29.87 -2.40 12.41
C HIS A 503 -29.87 -1.36 11.30
N ALA A 504 -31.05 -1.05 10.76
CA ALA A 504 -31.23 -0.11 9.67
C ALA A 504 -31.28 1.35 10.17
N LEU A 505 -30.28 2.15 9.79
CA LEU A 505 -30.16 3.56 10.10
C LEU A 505 -30.68 4.42 8.93
N LYS A 506 -31.68 5.25 9.23
CA LYS A 506 -32.47 5.98 8.23
C LYS A 506 -32.03 7.45 8.06
N ASN A 507 -32.06 7.93 6.82
CA ASN A 507 -31.91 9.34 6.47
C ASN A 507 -33.04 10.20 7.07
N GLY A 508 -32.72 11.36 7.62
CA GLY A 508 -33.66 12.25 8.35
C GLY A 508 -34.07 11.76 9.74
N VAL A 509 -33.70 10.53 10.13
CA VAL A 509 -33.94 9.99 11.47
C VAL A 509 -32.64 9.86 12.24
N HIS A 510 -31.67 9.14 11.67
CA HIS A 510 -30.33 8.92 12.23
C HIS A 510 -29.27 9.72 11.45
N PHE A 511 -29.46 9.85 10.14
CA PHE A 511 -28.53 10.52 9.23
C PHE A 511 -29.03 11.90 8.79
N ALA A 512 -28.11 12.85 8.68
CA ALA A 512 -28.34 14.17 8.11
C ALA A 512 -27.25 14.52 7.10
N ASP A 513 -27.43 15.59 6.33
CA ASP A 513 -26.38 16.07 5.44
C ASP A 513 -25.19 16.65 6.24
N TYR A 514 -23.96 16.38 5.79
CA TYR A 514 -22.74 16.78 6.49
C TYR A 514 -22.42 18.29 6.36
N ILE A 515 -22.87 18.96 5.29
CA ILE A 515 -22.36 20.31 4.91
C ILE A 515 -22.74 21.43 5.88
N ARG A 516 -23.72 21.19 6.75
CA ARG A 516 -24.22 22.15 7.72
C ARG A 516 -24.93 21.43 8.85
N ARG A 517 -25.10 22.10 9.98
CA ARG A 517 -25.86 21.56 11.10
C ARG A 517 -27.34 21.36 10.73
N VAL A 518 -27.79 20.13 10.89
CA VAL A 518 -29.18 19.69 10.70
C VAL A 518 -29.44 18.65 11.77
N ASP A 519 -30.44 18.89 12.61
CA ASP A 519 -30.80 17.97 13.69
C ASP A 519 -31.82 16.94 13.23
N VAL A 520 -31.60 15.70 13.64
CA VAL A 520 -32.47 14.55 13.37
C VAL A 520 -32.69 13.77 14.68
N PRO A 521 -33.84 13.08 14.85
CA PRO A 521 -34.26 12.54 16.16
C PRO A 521 -33.32 11.54 16.85
N GLU A 522 -32.75 10.58 16.12
CA GLU A 522 -32.03 9.41 16.66
C GLU A 522 -30.50 9.54 16.57
N SER A 523 -30.01 10.76 16.33
CA SER A 523 -28.58 11.07 16.47
C SER A 523 -28.38 12.47 17.03
N LYS A 524 -27.26 12.69 17.71
CA LYS A 524 -26.94 13.96 18.37
C LYS A 524 -25.76 14.62 17.66
N PHE A 525 -25.77 15.94 17.54
CA PHE A 525 -24.58 16.67 17.09
C PHE A 525 -23.40 16.36 18.03
N ALA A 526 -22.23 16.05 17.46
CA ALA A 526 -21.02 15.69 18.21
C ALA A 526 -19.93 16.76 18.09
N PHE A 527 -19.48 17.09 16.86
CA PHE A 527 -18.41 18.06 16.64
C PHE A 527 -18.68 18.93 15.40
N ASP A 528 -18.16 20.17 15.44
CA ASP A 528 -18.06 21.05 14.27
C ASP A 528 -16.69 20.88 13.62
N LEU A 529 -16.68 20.70 12.30
CA LEU A 529 -15.48 20.47 11.49
C LEU A 529 -15.30 21.59 10.46
N GLY A 530 -15.34 22.83 10.95
CA GLY A 530 -15.26 24.04 10.12
C GLY A 530 -16.56 24.31 9.37
N GLY A 531 -17.68 24.29 10.10
CA GLY A 531 -19.03 24.50 9.55
C GLY A 531 -19.73 23.24 9.03
N ARG A 532 -19.01 22.10 8.95
CA ARG A 532 -19.59 20.77 8.70
C ARG A 532 -19.88 20.08 10.02
N GLN A 533 -20.92 19.26 10.05
CA GLN A 533 -21.25 18.49 11.23
C GLN A 533 -20.74 17.05 11.14
N ILE A 534 -20.41 16.50 12.31
CA ILE A 534 -20.39 15.05 12.54
C ILE A 534 -21.31 14.77 13.74
N ARG A 535 -22.02 13.65 13.71
CA ARG A 535 -23.03 13.30 14.70
C ARG A 535 -22.62 12.04 15.45
N TYR A 536 -23.29 11.79 16.56
CA TYR A 536 -23.14 10.63 17.41
C TYR A 536 -24.46 9.87 17.45
N LEU A 537 -24.39 8.56 17.27
CA LEU A 537 -25.51 7.65 17.49
C LEU A 537 -25.00 6.32 18.03
N SER A 538 -25.91 5.49 18.52
CA SER A 538 -25.58 4.16 19.01
C SER A 538 -26.61 3.15 18.56
N VAL A 539 -26.15 1.93 18.32
CA VAL A 539 -26.97 0.76 18.03
C VAL A 539 -26.87 -0.19 19.22
N GLN A 540 -27.99 -0.77 19.64
CA GLN A 540 -28.05 -1.71 20.76
C GLN A 540 -28.33 -3.10 20.19
N PRO A 541 -27.42 -4.07 20.34
CA PRO A 541 -27.70 -5.46 19.99
C PRO A 541 -28.90 -6.00 20.76
N GLU A 542 -29.75 -6.77 20.09
CA GLU A 542 -30.95 -7.40 20.67
C GLU A 542 -30.60 -8.60 21.55
N ARG A 543 -29.38 -9.14 21.44
CA ARG A 543 -28.88 -10.28 22.22
C ARG A 543 -27.55 -10.01 22.90
N ASP A 544 -27.35 -10.68 24.03
CA ASP A 544 -26.10 -10.71 24.77
C ASP A 544 -25.24 -11.91 24.33
N ALA A 545 -24.81 -11.88 23.07
CA ALA A 545 -23.96 -12.91 22.47
C ALA A 545 -22.67 -12.30 21.91
N VAL A 546 -21.62 -13.12 21.78
CA VAL A 546 -20.34 -12.68 21.22
C VAL A 546 -20.52 -12.34 19.74
N ILE A 547 -20.31 -11.07 19.40
CA ILE A 547 -20.26 -10.59 18.02
C ILE A 547 -18.85 -10.88 17.50
N GLU A 548 -18.74 -11.71 16.47
CA GLU A 548 -17.46 -12.00 15.79
C GLU A 548 -16.99 -10.77 15.01
N ARG A 549 -17.87 -10.20 14.19
CA ARG A 549 -17.58 -9.04 13.33
C ARG A 549 -18.81 -8.16 13.11
N ILE A 550 -18.56 -6.88 12.83
CA ILE A 550 -19.58 -5.87 12.52
C ILE A 550 -19.38 -5.45 11.07
N GLU A 551 -20.44 -5.51 10.27
CA GLU A 551 -20.42 -5.08 8.87
C GLU A 551 -21.21 -3.78 8.72
N LEU A 552 -20.56 -2.75 8.19
CA LEU A 552 -21.17 -1.47 7.86
C LEU A 552 -21.62 -1.52 6.40
N VAL A 553 -22.91 -1.75 6.16
CA VAL A 553 -23.46 -2.02 4.83
C VAL A 553 -24.24 -0.80 4.32
N LYS A 554 -23.93 -0.37 3.09
CA LYS A 554 -24.65 0.69 2.40
C LYS A 554 -26.11 0.28 2.18
N GLY A 555 -27.04 1.08 2.69
CA GLY A 555 -28.46 0.90 2.42
C GLY A 555 -28.84 1.17 0.95
N PRO A 556 -30.07 0.86 0.52
CA PRO A 556 -30.48 0.98 -0.89
C PRO A 556 -30.67 2.43 -1.39
N ASP A 557 -30.50 3.43 -0.53
CA ASP A 557 -30.76 4.83 -0.87
C ASP A 557 -29.66 5.52 -1.70
N GLN A 558 -29.89 6.79 -2.04
CA GLN A 558 -29.00 7.61 -2.87
C GLN A 558 -27.94 8.39 -2.07
N THR A 559 -27.92 8.25 -0.74
CA THR A 559 -26.96 8.96 0.12
C THR A 559 -25.59 8.29 0.06
N ALA A 560 -24.56 8.97 0.57
CA ALA A 560 -23.22 8.41 0.76
C ALA A 560 -22.84 8.55 2.25
N PRO A 561 -23.09 7.53 3.10
CA PRO A 561 -22.91 7.63 4.55
C PRO A 561 -21.43 7.65 4.93
N ILE A 562 -21.13 8.39 6.00
CA ILE A 562 -19.79 8.60 6.53
C ILE A 562 -19.71 8.02 7.95
N VAL A 563 -18.70 7.21 8.23
CA VAL A 563 -18.36 6.72 9.58
C VAL A 563 -16.92 7.09 9.89
N MET A 564 -16.76 7.95 10.90
CA MET A 564 -15.48 8.54 11.32
C MET A 564 -14.76 7.69 12.37
N ALA A 565 -15.51 7.09 13.29
CA ALA A 565 -14.99 6.21 14.33
C ALA A 565 -16.09 5.30 14.88
N VAL A 566 -15.71 4.13 15.39
CA VAL A 566 -16.61 3.16 16.02
C VAL A 566 -16.04 2.74 17.37
N THR A 567 -16.89 2.63 18.38
CA THR A 567 -16.52 2.18 19.73
C THR A 567 -17.55 1.20 20.26
N ILE A 568 -17.10 0.09 20.82
CA ILE A 568 -17.96 -0.94 21.41
C ILE A 568 -18.06 -0.72 22.90
N GLU A 569 -19.27 -0.61 23.44
CA GLU A 569 -19.51 -0.77 24.88
C GLU A 569 -19.66 -2.25 25.19
N THR A 570 -18.75 -2.81 25.98
CA THR A 570 -18.76 -4.24 26.32
C THR A 570 -19.90 -4.59 27.28
N ALA A 571 -20.50 -5.77 27.12
CA ALA A 571 -21.55 -6.25 28.03
C ALA A 571 -21.04 -6.72 29.42
N GLY A 572 -19.72 -6.87 29.60
CA GLY A 572 -19.09 -7.40 30.82
C GLY A 572 -19.02 -6.42 32.01
N GLU A 573 -19.12 -6.97 33.23
CA GLU A 573 -19.17 -6.27 34.51
C GLU A 573 -17.99 -5.31 34.78
N ASN A 574 -18.33 -4.14 35.32
CA ASN A 574 -17.44 -3.39 36.19
C ASN A 574 -16.91 -4.30 37.31
N GLN A 575 -15.61 -4.55 37.34
CA GLN A 575 -14.86 -4.86 38.56
C GLN A 575 -13.46 -4.24 38.40
N HIS A 576 -12.96 -3.28 39.18
CA HIS A 576 -13.47 -2.40 40.23
C HIS A 576 -12.44 -1.21 40.29
N PRO A 577 -12.50 -0.26 41.25
CA PRO A 577 -12.20 1.18 41.08
C PRO A 577 -10.78 1.59 40.65
#